data_AF-A0A2H0Y1F4-F1
#
_entry.id   AF-A0A2H0Y1F4-F1
#
_cell.length_a   1.000
_cell.length_b   1.000
_cell.length_c   1.000
_cell.angle_alpha   90.00
_cell.angle_beta   90.00
_cell.angle_gamma   90.00
#
_symmetry.space_group_name_H-M   'P 1'
#
loop_
_entity.id
_entity.type
_entity.pdbx_description
1 polymer ?
#
loop_
_entity_poly.entity_id
_entity_poly.type
_entity_poly.pdbx_seq_one_letter_code
_entity_poly.pdbx_strand_id
1 'polypeptide(L)'
;MSYEGWDVREKKSIKRIIDANINRAVEGVRVIEEISRFVLEDKKTTGELKHIRSVLRLLAKELGVLNNRKISTDVGKDSFSKTEARRETLLDIFAANIKRVQEALRVLEEFSKLTAPKAGQTFKKIRFQIYELEKVLFAKLSKRLKLDFNLYLVTDPQFDHIKGAKAAIAGGVKIIQLRDKGGDKKKYLGLAKKMRALTSSAGVTFIVNDYVDIAKEVGADGVHVGQDDLKKTTVAKIRKVLGDDKIIGVTTRDLEQAKKAEKDGADYVSLGPIFKTPSKPGVEPRGVKKLAQVVKALRIPVVAIGGIDQSNVKQVLGTGCSRFAVIRAVLKHKSPASAIKKLQI
;
A
#
# COMPACT_ATOMS: atom_id res chain seq x y z
N MET A 1 36.34 2.80 33.38
CA MET A 1 37.48 2.29 32.59
C MET A 1 37.24 2.57 31.12
N SER A 2 38.25 3.06 30.39
CA SER A 2 38.19 3.16 28.92
C SER A 2 38.23 1.77 28.28
N TYR A 3 37.77 1.64 27.02
CA TYR A 3 37.82 0.37 26.27
C TYR A 3 39.23 -0.24 26.20
N GLU A 4 40.27 0.59 26.25
CA GLU A 4 41.68 0.16 26.25
C GLU A 4 42.01 -0.69 27.49
N GLY A 5 41.43 -0.38 28.64
CA GLY A 5 41.62 -1.09 29.90
C GLY A 5 40.78 -2.36 30.07
N TRP A 6 39.98 -2.75 29.07
CA TRP A 6 39.15 -3.97 29.12
C TRP A 6 39.95 -5.24 28.83
N ASP A 7 39.51 -6.36 29.40
CA ASP A 7 40.14 -7.67 29.22
C ASP A 7 39.90 -8.24 27.81
N VAL A 8 40.63 -9.30 27.45
CA VAL A 8 40.54 -9.94 26.13
C VAL A 8 39.14 -10.54 25.87
N ARG A 9 38.44 -11.02 26.91
CA ARG A 9 37.11 -11.61 26.80
C ARG A 9 36.05 -10.54 26.54
N GLU A 10 36.13 -9.39 27.19
CA GLU A 10 35.28 -8.23 27.00
C GLU A 10 35.44 -7.69 25.57
N LYS A 11 36.68 -7.48 25.12
CA LYS A 11 36.98 -7.06 23.73
C LYS A 11 36.46 -8.06 22.69
N LYS A 12 36.57 -9.36 22.95
CA LYS A 12 36.00 -10.42 22.09
C LYS A 12 34.48 -10.41 22.07
N SER A 13 33.84 -10.10 23.19
CA SER A 13 32.38 -10.02 23.31
C SER A 13 31.82 -8.87 22.47
N ILE A 14 32.50 -7.72 22.43
CA ILE A 14 32.11 -6.60 21.55
C ILE A 14 32.16 -7.01 20.07
N LYS A 15 33.23 -7.67 19.63
CA LYS A 15 33.33 -8.15 18.24
C LYS A 15 32.21 -9.13 17.89
N ARG A 16 31.81 -10.03 18.81
CA ARG A 16 30.68 -10.95 18.63
C ARG A 16 29.34 -10.22 18.52
N ILE A 17 29.12 -9.19 19.34
CA ILE A 17 27.91 -8.36 19.29
C ILE A 17 27.80 -7.65 17.94
N ILE A 18 28.90 -7.07 17.46
CA ILE A 18 28.94 -6.38 16.17
C ILE A 18 28.68 -7.39 15.03
N ASP A 19 29.37 -8.54 14.99
CA ASP A 19 29.18 -9.59 13.98
C ASP A 19 27.71 -10.04 13.89
N ALA A 20 27.12 -10.40 15.03
CA ALA A 20 25.73 -10.88 15.10
C ALA A 20 24.72 -9.84 14.60
N ASN A 21 24.91 -8.56 14.94
CA ASN A 21 23.96 -7.51 14.53
C ASN A 21 24.17 -7.06 13.08
N ILE A 22 25.38 -7.12 12.52
CA ILE A 22 25.56 -6.91 11.07
C ILE A 22 24.82 -7.99 10.30
N ASN A 23 24.97 -9.25 10.69
CA ASN A 23 24.26 -10.36 10.05
C ASN A 23 22.73 -10.18 10.12
N ARG A 24 22.16 -9.88 11.30
CA ARG A 24 20.73 -9.57 11.44
C ARG A 24 20.26 -8.41 10.56
N ALA A 25 21.04 -7.32 10.50
CA ALA A 25 20.70 -6.18 9.65
C ALA A 25 20.73 -6.57 8.16
N VAL A 26 21.74 -7.31 7.71
CA VAL A 26 21.86 -7.79 6.33
C VAL A 26 20.70 -8.71 5.93
N GLU A 27 20.31 -9.63 6.81
CA GLU A 27 19.20 -10.56 6.58
C GLU A 27 17.86 -9.83 6.56
N GLY A 28 17.60 -8.94 7.52
CA GLY A 28 16.38 -8.14 7.54
C GLY A 28 16.25 -7.24 6.30
N VAL A 29 17.34 -6.56 5.90
CA VAL A 29 17.37 -5.75 4.66
C VAL A 29 17.09 -6.63 3.45
N ARG A 30 17.61 -7.86 3.41
CA ARG A 30 17.37 -8.79 2.31
C ARG A 30 15.89 -9.13 2.16
N VAL A 31 15.17 -9.40 3.25
CA VAL A 31 13.72 -9.67 3.18
C VAL A 31 12.97 -8.48 2.59
N ILE A 32 13.31 -7.27 3.04
CA ILE A 32 12.67 -6.02 2.61
C ILE A 32 13.00 -5.70 1.14
N GLU A 33 14.23 -6.00 0.70
CA GLU A 33 14.67 -5.91 -0.70
C GLU A 33 13.80 -6.78 -1.61
N GLU A 34 13.47 -8.01 -1.22
CA GLU A 34 12.65 -8.90 -2.03
C GLU A 34 11.19 -8.44 -2.08
N ILE A 35 10.65 -7.86 -1.00
CA ILE A 35 9.34 -7.20 -1.02
C ILE A 35 9.35 -6.04 -2.01
N SER A 36 10.36 -5.16 -1.95
CA SER A 36 10.50 -4.06 -2.91
C SER A 36 10.60 -4.55 -4.35
N ARG A 37 11.37 -5.63 -4.58
CA ARG A 37 11.66 -6.15 -5.91
C ARG A 37 10.51 -6.91 -6.55
N PHE A 38 9.88 -7.83 -5.83
CA PHE A 38 8.92 -8.78 -6.40
C PHE A 38 7.48 -8.45 -6.07
N VAL A 39 7.23 -7.74 -4.97
CA VAL A 39 5.88 -7.29 -4.62
C VAL A 39 5.64 -5.89 -5.15
N LEU A 40 6.57 -4.95 -4.93
CA LEU A 40 6.38 -3.56 -5.36
C LEU A 40 6.94 -3.26 -6.76
N GLU A 41 7.81 -4.13 -7.28
CA GLU A 41 8.52 -3.95 -8.56
C GLU A 41 9.20 -2.57 -8.67
N ASP A 42 9.70 -2.05 -7.54
CA ASP A 42 10.21 -0.69 -7.42
C ASP A 42 11.75 -0.67 -7.53
N LYS A 43 12.25 -0.41 -8.74
CA LYS A 43 13.69 -0.40 -9.05
C LYS A 43 14.49 0.52 -8.14
N LYS A 44 13.94 1.68 -7.76
CA LYS A 44 14.65 2.69 -6.95
C LYS A 44 14.93 2.16 -5.55
N THR A 45 13.88 1.79 -4.81
CA THR A 45 14.02 1.29 -3.43
C THR A 45 14.76 -0.05 -3.38
N THR A 46 14.60 -0.90 -4.40
CA THR A 46 15.40 -2.13 -4.55
C THR A 46 16.90 -1.80 -4.63
N GLY A 47 17.27 -0.81 -5.44
CA GLY A 47 18.66 -0.36 -5.57
C GLY A 47 19.24 0.19 -4.27
N GLU A 48 18.46 1.02 -3.57
CA GLU A 48 18.85 1.61 -2.27
C GLU A 48 19.07 0.52 -1.20
N LEU A 49 18.14 -0.44 -1.07
CA LEU A 49 18.27 -1.57 -0.14
C LEU A 49 19.47 -2.46 -0.47
N LYS A 50 19.69 -2.75 -1.76
CA LYS A 50 20.87 -3.51 -2.22
C LYS A 50 22.17 -2.79 -1.87
N HIS A 51 22.22 -1.47 -2.06
CA HIS A 51 23.39 -0.66 -1.70
C HIS A 51 23.67 -0.71 -0.20
N ILE A 52 22.64 -0.48 0.64
CA ILE A 52 22.76 -0.59 2.10
C ILE A 52 23.31 -1.96 2.50
N ARG A 53 22.76 -3.04 1.93
CA ARG A 53 23.23 -4.41 2.20
C ARG A 53 24.70 -4.61 1.83
N SER A 54 25.14 -4.03 0.72
CA SER A 54 26.55 -4.07 0.30
C SER A 54 27.45 -3.31 1.29
N VAL A 55 27.05 -2.12 1.71
CA VAL A 55 27.82 -1.30 2.67
C VAL A 55 27.96 -2.03 4.01
N LEU A 56 26.88 -2.64 4.52
CA LEU A 56 26.95 -3.43 5.75
C LEU A 56 27.94 -4.60 5.67
N ARG A 57 28.00 -5.28 4.53
CA ARG A 57 28.97 -6.37 4.30
C ARG A 57 30.41 -5.87 4.22
N LEU A 58 30.64 -4.72 3.60
CA LEU A 58 31.97 -4.08 3.54
C LEU A 58 32.44 -3.68 4.94
N LEU A 59 31.59 -3.04 5.74
CA LEU A 59 31.90 -2.70 7.13
C LEU A 59 32.22 -3.94 7.97
N ALA A 60 31.52 -5.07 7.76
CA ALA A 60 31.84 -6.32 8.45
C ALA A 60 33.27 -6.79 8.17
N LYS A 61 33.71 -6.68 6.91
CA LYS A 61 35.06 -7.04 6.47
C LYS A 61 36.09 -6.09 7.05
N GLU A 62 35.85 -4.77 6.97
CA GLU A 62 36.75 -3.73 7.49
C GLU A 62 36.94 -3.81 9.01
N LEU A 63 35.88 -4.13 9.75
CA LEU A 63 35.94 -4.29 11.21
C LEU A 63 36.59 -5.62 11.63
N GLY A 64 36.88 -6.53 10.68
CA GLY A 64 37.44 -7.85 10.97
C GLY A 64 36.53 -8.69 11.86
N VAL A 65 35.22 -8.48 11.78
CA VAL A 65 34.24 -9.15 12.66
C VAL A 65 33.68 -10.44 12.09
N LEU A 66 33.93 -10.71 10.81
CA LEU A 66 33.50 -11.95 10.12
C LEU A 66 33.97 -13.20 10.88
N ASN A 67 33.05 -14.14 11.14
CA ASN A 67 33.29 -15.42 11.80
C ASN A 67 33.60 -15.36 13.31
N ASN A 68 33.32 -14.25 14.00
CA ASN A 68 33.48 -14.20 15.45
C ASN A 68 32.31 -14.87 16.19
N ARG A 69 31.18 -15.08 15.52
CA ARG A 69 30.03 -15.81 16.06
C ARG A 69 30.32 -17.31 16.23
N LYS A 70 30.34 -17.78 17.48
CA LYS A 70 30.18 -19.20 17.81
C LYS A 70 28.70 -19.54 17.92
N ILE A 71 28.13 -20.20 16.91
CA ILE A 71 26.71 -20.60 16.87
C ILE A 71 26.39 -21.68 17.92
N SER A 72 27.36 -22.54 18.27
CA SER A 72 27.17 -23.65 19.21
C SER A 72 27.08 -23.24 20.69
N THR A 73 27.48 -22.01 21.05
CA THR A 73 27.50 -21.51 22.44
C THR A 73 26.78 -20.16 22.58
N ASP A 74 25.86 -19.86 21.67
CA ASP A 74 25.04 -18.65 21.71
C ASP A 74 23.89 -18.86 22.69
N VAL A 75 23.83 -18.07 23.77
CA VAL A 75 22.83 -18.20 24.84
C VAL A 75 21.41 -17.97 24.31
N GLY A 76 21.25 -17.28 23.18
CA GLY A 76 19.96 -17.03 22.52
C GLY A 76 19.57 -18.04 21.43
N LYS A 77 20.28 -19.18 21.29
CA LYS A 77 20.02 -20.15 20.21
C LYS A 77 18.61 -20.75 20.25
N ASP A 78 18.08 -20.97 21.45
CA ASP A 78 16.78 -21.62 21.67
C ASP A 78 15.67 -20.65 22.13
N SER A 79 15.93 -19.34 22.08
CA SER A 79 14.93 -18.33 22.44
C SER A 79 13.95 -18.08 21.30
N PHE A 80 13.01 -19.00 21.11
CA PHE A 80 11.86 -18.77 20.24
C PHE A 80 10.82 -17.91 20.98
N SER A 81 10.60 -16.69 20.51
CA SER A 81 9.45 -15.92 20.97
C SER A 81 8.17 -16.57 20.42
N LYS A 82 7.17 -16.81 21.28
CA LYS A 82 5.83 -17.28 20.85
C LYS A 82 5.19 -16.37 19.78
N THR A 83 5.59 -15.10 19.69
CA THR A 83 5.14 -14.14 18.67
C THR A 83 5.87 -14.21 17.33
N GLU A 84 6.94 -15.00 17.22
CA GLU A 84 7.70 -15.19 15.97
C GLU A 84 7.06 -16.21 15.02
N ALA A 85 6.22 -17.11 15.55
CA ALA A 85 5.68 -18.26 14.83
C ALA A 85 4.52 -17.96 13.86
N ARG A 86 3.92 -16.76 13.89
CA ARG A 86 2.80 -16.41 13.00
C ARG A 86 2.95 -15.02 12.39
N ARG A 87 2.89 -14.98 11.06
CA ARG A 87 2.72 -13.77 10.24
C ARG A 87 1.52 -14.03 9.34
N GLU A 88 0.54 -13.13 9.34
CA GLU A 88 -0.71 -13.31 8.58
C GLU A 88 -0.69 -12.54 7.26
N THR A 89 0.07 -11.45 7.20
CA THR A 89 0.11 -10.56 6.03
C THR A 89 1.53 -10.19 5.61
N LEU A 90 1.67 -9.72 4.36
CA LEU A 90 2.91 -9.12 3.86
C LEU A 90 3.34 -7.89 4.67
N LEU A 91 2.38 -7.11 5.21
CA LEU A 91 2.68 -5.98 6.07
C LEU A 91 3.31 -6.42 7.39
N ASP A 92 2.88 -7.55 7.96
CA ASP A 92 3.48 -8.09 9.19
C ASP A 92 4.93 -8.54 8.96
N ILE A 93 5.19 -9.19 7.82
CA ILE A 93 6.54 -9.59 7.42
C ILE A 93 7.41 -8.35 7.23
N PHE A 94 6.92 -7.33 6.52
CA PHE A 94 7.63 -6.07 6.33
C PHE A 94 7.94 -5.38 7.68
N ALA A 95 6.92 -5.16 8.52
CA ALA A 95 7.03 -4.45 9.79
C ALA A 95 7.97 -5.16 10.77
N ALA A 96 7.91 -6.49 10.84
CA ALA A 96 8.81 -7.25 11.69
C ALA A 96 10.28 -7.14 11.26
N ASN A 97 10.54 -7.24 9.94
CA ASN A 97 11.91 -7.20 9.43
C ASN A 97 12.50 -5.79 9.45
N ILE A 98 11.75 -4.75 9.09
CA ILE A 98 12.24 -3.37 9.15
C ILE A 98 12.60 -2.97 10.59
N LYS A 99 11.77 -3.35 11.57
CA LYS A 99 12.04 -3.09 13.00
C LYS A 99 13.30 -3.81 13.47
N ARG A 100 13.49 -5.08 13.10
CA ARG A 100 14.73 -5.83 13.40
C ARG A 100 15.97 -5.18 12.81
N VAL A 101 15.89 -4.67 11.58
CA VAL A 101 17.00 -3.91 10.97
C VAL A 101 17.31 -2.67 11.79
N GLN A 102 16.29 -1.91 12.20
CA GLN A 102 16.47 -0.69 13.00
C GLN A 102 17.11 -0.98 14.37
N GLU A 103 16.65 -2.02 15.06
CA GLU A 103 17.21 -2.50 16.33
C GLU A 103 18.67 -2.92 16.16
N ALA A 104 18.97 -3.74 15.15
CA ALA A 104 20.33 -4.19 14.86
C ALA A 104 21.26 -3.00 14.56
N LEU A 105 20.82 -2.05 13.73
CA LEU A 105 21.60 -0.84 13.42
C LEU A 105 21.82 0.04 14.64
N ARG A 106 20.85 0.10 15.57
CA ARG A 106 21.00 0.83 16.83
C ARG A 106 22.09 0.21 17.71
N VAL A 107 22.12 -1.12 17.81
CA VAL A 107 23.18 -1.84 18.52
C VAL A 107 24.54 -1.59 17.85
N LEU A 108 24.62 -1.69 16.51
CA LEU A 108 25.85 -1.43 15.77
C LEU A 108 26.37 -0.01 15.94
N GLU A 109 25.48 0.98 15.91
CA GLU A 109 25.82 2.39 16.16
C GLU A 109 26.46 2.57 17.54
N GLU A 110 25.85 2.03 18.59
CA GLU A 110 26.33 2.24 19.97
C GLU A 110 27.62 1.47 20.25
N PHE A 111 27.67 0.17 19.93
CA PHE A 111 28.84 -0.65 20.23
C PHE A 111 30.06 -0.28 19.39
N SER A 112 29.87 0.20 18.16
CA SER A 112 31.00 0.64 17.33
C SER A 112 31.65 1.93 17.84
N LYS A 113 31.01 2.72 18.72
CA LYS A 113 31.65 3.89 19.33
C LYS A 113 32.84 3.51 20.21
N LEU A 114 32.85 2.29 20.76
CA LEU A 114 33.94 1.80 21.60
C LEU A 114 35.19 1.44 20.78
N THR A 115 35.01 0.93 19.56
CA THR A 115 36.09 0.29 18.79
C THR A 115 36.39 0.94 17.44
N ALA A 116 35.38 1.58 16.84
CA ALA A 116 35.45 2.15 15.50
C ALA A 116 34.43 3.31 15.34
N PRO A 117 34.68 4.48 15.94
CA PRO A 117 33.73 5.61 15.93
C PRO A 117 33.26 6.03 14.53
N LYS A 118 34.13 5.96 13.52
CA LYS A 118 33.79 6.23 12.12
C LYS A 118 32.72 5.25 11.59
N ALA A 119 32.83 3.96 11.89
CA ALA A 119 31.83 2.97 11.53
C ALA A 119 30.50 3.23 12.25
N GLY A 120 30.55 3.64 13.53
CA GLY A 120 29.38 4.08 14.29
C GLY A 120 28.61 5.21 13.60
N GLN A 121 29.31 6.21 13.06
CA GLN A 121 28.68 7.28 12.26
C GLN A 121 28.02 6.76 10.99
N THR A 122 28.64 5.78 10.32
CA THR A 122 28.05 5.15 9.12
C THR A 122 26.79 4.35 9.48
N PHE A 123 26.79 3.57 10.56
CA PHE A 123 25.59 2.86 11.02
C PHE A 123 24.45 3.82 11.37
N LYS A 124 24.77 4.96 12.01
CA LYS A 124 23.80 6.03 12.26
C LYS A 124 23.18 6.53 10.95
N LYS A 125 23.99 6.83 9.92
CA LYS A 125 23.52 7.27 8.60
C LYS A 125 22.61 6.23 7.95
N ILE A 126 23.00 4.95 7.95
CA ILE A 126 22.19 3.86 7.41
C ILE A 126 20.86 3.74 8.15
N ARG A 127 20.86 3.87 9.49
CA ARG A 127 19.63 3.81 10.29
C ARG A 127 18.63 4.90 9.90
N PHE A 128 19.09 6.13 9.66
CA PHE A 128 18.22 7.19 9.14
C PHE A 128 17.69 6.89 7.74
N GLN A 129 18.53 6.35 6.84
CA GLN A 129 18.07 5.92 5.51
C GLN A 129 16.98 4.84 5.61
N ILE A 130 17.12 3.89 6.55
CA ILE A 130 16.12 2.86 6.80
C ILE A 130 14.78 3.44 7.29
N TYR A 131 14.77 4.49 8.11
CA TYR A 131 13.52 5.16 8.52
C TYR A 131 12.80 5.84 7.36
N GLU A 132 13.54 6.46 6.44
CA GLU A 132 12.93 7.07 5.26
C GLU A 132 12.42 6.01 4.28
N LEU A 133 13.19 4.94 4.08
CA LEU A 133 12.75 3.78 3.29
C LEU A 133 11.50 3.11 3.89
N GLU A 134 11.41 3.00 5.21
CA GLU A 134 10.24 2.44 5.89
C GLU A 134 8.96 3.18 5.50
N LYS A 135 8.96 4.52 5.60
CA LYS A 135 7.79 5.35 5.26
C LYS A 135 7.37 5.14 3.81
N VAL A 136 8.33 5.18 2.88
CA VAL A 136 8.08 5.04 1.44
C VAL A 136 7.55 3.66 1.09
N LEU A 137 8.19 2.60 1.61
CA LEU A 137 7.80 1.21 1.34
C LEU A 137 6.47 0.87 1.98
N PHE A 138 6.22 1.32 3.22
CA PHE A 138 4.94 1.13 3.90
C PHE A 138 3.79 1.76 3.12
N ALA A 139 3.96 3.01 2.65
CA ALA A 139 2.95 3.69 1.85
C ALA A 139 2.66 2.94 0.54
N LYS A 140 3.70 2.49 -0.19
CA LYS A 140 3.56 1.72 -1.43
C LYS A 140 2.87 0.37 -1.19
N LEU A 141 3.30 -0.38 -0.18
CA LEU A 141 2.77 -1.70 0.16
C LEU A 141 1.33 -1.62 0.63
N SER A 142 1.02 -0.66 1.50
CA SER A 142 -0.35 -0.43 1.99
C SER A 142 -1.31 -0.14 0.85
N LYS A 143 -0.93 0.74 -0.08
CA LYS A 143 -1.77 1.06 -1.25
C LYS A 143 -1.94 -0.14 -2.18
N ARG A 144 -0.87 -0.90 -2.44
CA ARG A 144 -0.94 -2.11 -3.26
C ARG A 144 -1.95 -3.12 -2.69
N LEU A 145 -1.88 -3.40 -1.39
CA LEU A 145 -2.79 -4.36 -0.73
C LEU A 145 -4.24 -3.87 -0.72
N LYS A 146 -4.48 -2.58 -0.50
CA LYS A 146 -5.84 -2.00 -0.54
C LYS A 146 -6.43 -1.96 -1.97
N LEU A 147 -5.59 -1.98 -3.00
CA LEU A 147 -5.98 -2.04 -4.42
C LEU A 147 -5.99 -3.48 -4.99
N ASP A 148 -5.87 -4.49 -4.13
CA ASP A 148 -6.01 -5.90 -4.50
C ASP A 148 -7.49 -6.35 -4.45
N PHE A 149 -8.24 -5.95 -5.48
CA PHE A 149 -9.64 -6.28 -5.65
C PHE A 149 -9.99 -6.46 -7.13
N ASN A 150 -11.04 -7.23 -7.40
CA ASN A 150 -11.64 -7.33 -8.73
C ASN A 150 -12.92 -6.49 -8.84
N LEU A 151 -13.71 -6.46 -7.77
CA LEU A 151 -15.01 -5.79 -7.72
C LEU A 151 -15.03 -4.60 -6.75
N TYR A 152 -15.52 -3.47 -7.25
CA TYR A 152 -15.62 -2.20 -6.55
C TYR A 152 -17.09 -1.73 -6.51
N LEU A 153 -17.68 -1.59 -5.32
CA LEU A 153 -18.99 -0.97 -5.21
C LEU A 153 -18.87 0.55 -5.12
N VAL A 154 -19.65 1.26 -5.94
CA VAL A 154 -19.90 2.70 -5.79
C VAL A 154 -21.34 2.88 -5.33
N THR A 155 -21.56 3.59 -4.23
CA THR A 155 -22.92 3.88 -3.75
C THR A 155 -23.59 4.95 -4.60
N ASP A 156 -24.91 5.11 -4.51
CA ASP A 156 -25.64 6.15 -5.23
C ASP A 156 -26.84 6.62 -4.40
N PRO A 157 -27.15 7.93 -4.38
CA PRO A 157 -28.19 8.50 -3.52
C PRO A 157 -29.61 8.03 -3.85
N GLN A 158 -29.83 7.39 -5.00
CA GLN A 158 -31.10 6.72 -5.30
C GLN A 158 -31.36 5.49 -4.40
N PHE A 159 -30.37 5.06 -3.61
CA PHE A 159 -30.44 3.90 -2.73
C PHE A 159 -29.90 4.23 -1.34
N ASP A 160 -30.28 3.44 -0.34
CA ASP A 160 -29.69 3.56 1.00
C ASP A 160 -28.21 3.13 0.97
N HIS A 161 -27.32 4.10 1.18
CA HIS A 161 -25.87 3.91 1.19
C HIS A 161 -25.41 2.85 2.20
N ILE A 162 -25.94 2.89 3.42
CA ILE A 162 -25.48 2.03 4.52
C ILE A 162 -26.01 0.61 4.33
N LYS A 163 -27.27 0.46 3.94
CA LYS A 163 -27.85 -0.84 3.62
C LYS A 163 -27.12 -1.49 2.43
N GLY A 164 -26.85 -0.70 1.39
CA GLY A 164 -26.07 -1.12 0.23
C GLY A 164 -24.67 -1.60 0.61
N ALA A 165 -23.96 -0.83 1.44
CA ALA A 165 -22.62 -1.19 1.90
C ALA A 165 -22.61 -2.45 2.79
N LYS A 166 -23.56 -2.60 3.72
CA LYS A 166 -23.69 -3.82 4.53
C LYS A 166 -23.88 -5.07 3.67
N ALA A 167 -24.79 -4.99 2.69
CA ALA A 167 -25.02 -6.09 1.77
C ALA A 167 -23.79 -6.37 0.89
N ALA A 168 -23.01 -5.33 0.57
CA ALA A 168 -21.80 -5.46 -0.21
C ALA A 168 -20.67 -6.17 0.53
N ILE A 169 -20.49 -5.81 1.80
CA ILE A 169 -19.55 -6.45 2.71
C ILE A 169 -19.92 -7.93 2.88
N ALA A 170 -21.20 -8.23 3.13
CA ALA A 170 -21.68 -9.61 3.24
C ALA A 170 -21.50 -10.42 1.94
N GLY A 171 -21.47 -9.73 0.78
CA GLY A 171 -21.13 -10.34 -0.51
C GLY A 171 -19.63 -10.55 -0.74
N GLY A 172 -18.76 -9.98 0.09
CA GLY A 172 -17.30 -10.09 -0.03
C GLY A 172 -16.64 -9.01 -0.89
N VAL A 173 -17.27 -7.83 -1.04
CA VAL A 173 -16.63 -6.68 -1.72
C VAL A 173 -15.47 -6.15 -0.87
N LYS A 174 -14.30 -5.97 -1.48
CA LYS A 174 -13.09 -5.48 -0.80
C LYS A 174 -12.94 -3.94 -0.80
N ILE A 175 -13.71 -3.23 -1.63
CA ILE A 175 -13.64 -1.77 -1.73
C ILE A 175 -15.01 -1.13 -1.98
N ILE A 176 -15.31 -0.07 -1.23
CA ILE A 176 -16.57 0.68 -1.31
C ILE A 176 -16.27 2.18 -1.46
N GLN A 177 -16.93 2.81 -2.42
CA GLN A 177 -16.90 4.26 -2.64
C GLN A 177 -18.20 4.87 -2.16
N LEU A 178 -18.15 5.81 -1.21
CA LEU A 178 -19.29 6.64 -0.90
C LEU A 178 -19.40 7.75 -1.96
N ARG A 179 -20.46 7.68 -2.77
CA ARG A 179 -20.80 8.72 -3.74
C ARG A 179 -22.26 9.15 -3.51
N ASP A 180 -22.40 10.40 -3.11
CA ASP A 180 -23.68 11.08 -2.85
C ASP A 180 -23.61 12.47 -3.49
N LYS A 181 -23.92 12.54 -4.79
CA LYS A 181 -23.85 13.78 -5.56
C LYS A 181 -25.08 14.64 -5.30
N GLY A 182 -24.87 15.92 -4.99
CA GLY A 182 -25.94 16.89 -4.77
C GLY A 182 -26.47 16.93 -3.32
N GLY A 183 -25.89 16.16 -2.41
CA GLY A 183 -26.22 16.19 -0.98
C GLY A 183 -25.57 17.36 -0.23
N ASP A 184 -26.15 17.70 0.92
CA ASP A 184 -25.55 18.62 1.90
C ASP A 184 -24.24 18.00 2.45
N LYS A 185 -23.16 18.77 2.41
CA LYS A 185 -21.83 18.36 2.88
C LYS A 185 -21.81 17.90 4.34
N LYS A 186 -22.64 18.49 5.21
CA LYS A 186 -22.79 18.06 6.62
C LYS A 186 -23.44 16.69 6.72
N LYS A 187 -24.45 16.42 5.90
CA LYS A 187 -25.09 15.09 5.80
C LYS A 187 -24.11 14.06 5.22
N TYR A 188 -23.36 14.44 4.18
CA TYR A 188 -22.32 13.61 3.59
C TYR A 188 -21.28 13.20 4.63
N LEU A 189 -20.79 14.15 5.45
CA LEU A 189 -19.84 13.87 6.52
C LEU A 189 -20.40 12.86 7.54
N GLY A 190 -21.67 13.02 7.95
CA GLY A 190 -22.35 12.07 8.82
C GLY A 190 -22.44 10.66 8.22
N LEU A 191 -22.74 10.55 6.93
CA LEU A 191 -22.73 9.29 6.19
C LEU A 191 -21.32 8.69 6.08
N ALA A 192 -20.32 9.51 5.80
CA ALA A 192 -18.92 9.08 5.68
C ALA A 192 -18.39 8.50 6.99
N LYS A 193 -18.72 9.10 8.15
CA LYS A 193 -18.37 8.57 9.48
C LYS A 193 -18.97 7.18 9.71
N LYS A 194 -20.26 6.99 9.39
CA LYS A 194 -20.93 5.68 9.47
C LYS A 194 -20.31 4.66 8.52
N MET A 195 -20.01 5.06 7.29
CA MET A 195 -19.38 4.21 6.27
C MET A 195 -17.97 3.77 6.69
N ARG A 196 -17.16 4.68 7.26
CA ARG A 196 -15.83 4.35 7.78
C ARG A 196 -15.89 3.31 8.89
N ALA A 197 -16.78 3.48 9.86
CA ALA A 197 -16.92 2.53 10.97
C ALA A 197 -17.28 1.12 10.47
N LEU A 198 -18.23 1.04 9.53
CA LEU A 198 -18.67 -0.20 8.91
C LEU A 198 -17.54 -0.88 8.11
N THR A 199 -16.84 -0.12 7.28
CA THR A 199 -15.78 -0.66 6.41
C THR A 199 -14.54 -1.07 7.21
N SER A 200 -14.17 -0.31 8.24
CA SER A 200 -13.01 -0.62 9.08
C SER A 200 -13.19 -1.93 9.85
N SER A 201 -14.37 -2.16 10.44
CA SER A 201 -14.67 -3.41 11.15
C SER A 201 -14.67 -4.64 10.23
N ALA A 202 -14.93 -4.43 8.94
CA ALA A 202 -14.95 -5.49 7.93
C ALA A 202 -13.63 -5.65 7.15
N GLY A 203 -12.60 -4.84 7.43
CA GLY A 203 -11.36 -4.85 6.64
C GLY A 203 -11.54 -4.41 5.17
N VAL A 204 -12.58 -3.63 4.89
CA VAL A 204 -12.92 -3.15 3.53
C VAL A 204 -12.32 -1.78 3.30
N THR A 205 -11.72 -1.58 2.12
CA THR A 205 -11.15 -0.29 1.71
C THR A 205 -12.26 0.72 1.48
N PHE A 206 -12.16 1.87 2.13
CA PHE A 206 -13.15 2.94 2.03
C PHE A 206 -12.63 4.16 1.26
N ILE A 207 -13.32 4.50 0.16
CA ILE A 207 -13.01 5.65 -0.67
C ILE A 207 -14.13 6.69 -0.58
N VAL A 208 -13.77 7.94 -0.36
CA VAL A 208 -14.69 9.09 -0.42
C VAL A 208 -14.65 9.68 -1.83
N ASN A 209 -15.82 9.98 -2.42
CA ASN A 209 -15.89 10.63 -3.72
C ASN A 209 -15.82 12.17 -3.56
N ASP A 210 -14.98 12.82 -4.38
CA ASP A 210 -14.75 14.26 -4.56
C ASP A 210 -14.22 15.03 -3.31
N TYR A 211 -14.72 14.75 -2.09
CA TYR A 211 -14.42 15.51 -0.87
C TYR A 211 -13.12 15.06 -0.18
N VAL A 212 -11.99 15.66 -0.58
CA VAL A 212 -10.65 15.39 -0.01
C VAL A 212 -10.57 15.70 1.48
N ASP A 213 -11.20 16.77 1.93
CA ASP A 213 -11.23 17.19 3.33
C ASP A 213 -12.02 16.21 4.20
N ILE A 214 -13.18 15.75 3.74
CA ILE A 214 -13.96 14.71 4.42
C ILE A 214 -13.19 13.40 4.46
N ALA A 215 -12.53 13.01 3.36
CA ALA A 215 -11.71 11.81 3.31
C ALA A 215 -10.63 11.81 4.40
N LYS A 216 -9.98 12.97 4.61
CA LYS A 216 -9.01 13.18 5.69
C LYS A 216 -9.66 13.11 7.07
N GLU A 217 -10.75 13.86 7.29
CA GLU A 217 -11.41 13.95 8.60
C GLU A 217 -11.89 12.59 9.10
N VAL A 218 -12.48 11.78 8.22
CA VAL A 218 -13.02 10.46 8.62
C VAL A 218 -11.97 9.35 8.57
N GLY A 219 -10.71 9.65 8.24
CA GLY A 219 -9.69 8.61 8.09
C GLY A 219 -10.03 7.58 7.01
N ALA A 220 -10.60 8.03 5.89
CA ALA A 220 -10.81 7.17 4.73
C ALA A 220 -9.48 6.58 4.23
N ASP A 221 -9.55 5.48 3.48
CA ASP A 221 -8.37 4.89 2.85
C ASP A 221 -7.93 5.68 1.62
N GLY A 222 -8.82 6.49 1.07
CA GLY A 222 -8.50 7.37 -0.05
C GLY A 222 -9.67 8.20 -0.55
N VAL A 223 -9.42 8.88 -1.65
CA VAL A 223 -10.40 9.69 -2.37
C VAL A 223 -10.47 9.26 -3.84
N HIS A 224 -11.64 9.41 -4.46
CA HIS A 224 -11.80 9.34 -5.91
C HIS A 224 -12.26 10.71 -6.41
N VAL A 225 -11.56 11.29 -7.41
CA VAL A 225 -11.87 12.63 -7.93
C VAL A 225 -12.20 12.60 -9.42
N GLY A 226 -13.11 13.50 -9.81
CA GLY A 226 -13.49 13.73 -11.19
C GLY A 226 -12.60 14.75 -11.91
N GLN A 227 -12.83 14.87 -13.22
CA GLN A 227 -12.13 15.86 -14.05
C GLN A 227 -12.49 17.31 -13.68
N ASP A 228 -13.71 17.56 -13.18
CA ASP A 228 -14.12 18.90 -12.76
C ASP A 228 -13.48 19.31 -11.42
N ASP A 229 -13.20 18.35 -10.53
CA ASP A 229 -12.44 18.60 -9.30
C ASP A 229 -10.99 18.95 -9.63
N LEU A 230 -10.39 18.27 -10.60
CA LEU A 230 -9.04 18.53 -11.09
C LEU A 230 -8.89 19.85 -11.87
N LYS A 231 -9.98 20.59 -12.13
CA LYS A 231 -9.89 21.99 -12.58
C LYS A 231 -9.57 22.94 -11.41
N LYS A 232 -9.91 22.53 -10.17
CA LYS A 232 -9.77 23.34 -8.96
C LYS A 232 -8.54 22.95 -8.13
N THR A 233 -8.06 21.72 -8.30
CA THR A 233 -6.90 21.17 -7.58
C THR A 233 -6.07 20.26 -8.47
N THR A 234 -4.96 19.72 -7.97
CA THR A 234 -4.14 18.73 -8.67
C THR A 234 -3.95 17.49 -7.80
N VAL A 235 -3.63 16.35 -8.40
CA VAL A 235 -3.30 15.11 -7.66
C VAL A 235 -2.17 15.36 -6.65
N ALA A 236 -1.15 16.14 -7.03
CA ALA A 236 -0.07 16.53 -6.13
C ALA A 236 -0.56 17.35 -4.92
N LYS A 237 -1.52 18.27 -5.09
CA LYS A 237 -2.12 19.02 -3.97
C LYS A 237 -2.95 18.10 -3.07
N ILE A 238 -3.73 17.19 -3.64
CA ILE A 238 -4.50 16.19 -2.89
C ILE A 238 -3.54 15.30 -2.06
N ARG A 239 -2.45 14.84 -2.68
CA ARG A 239 -1.40 14.05 -2.03
C ARG A 239 -0.81 14.76 -0.82
N LYS A 240 -0.49 16.05 -0.94
CA LYS A 240 0.01 16.87 0.19
C LYS A 240 -0.98 16.94 1.36
N VAL A 241 -2.28 16.94 1.07
CA VAL A 241 -3.32 17.00 2.11
C VAL A 241 -3.51 15.66 2.81
N LEU A 242 -3.52 14.56 2.03
CA LEU A 242 -3.87 13.22 2.49
C LEU A 242 -2.68 12.40 3.02
N GLY A 243 -1.46 12.70 2.57
CA GLY A 243 -0.28 11.87 2.85
C GLY A 243 -0.03 10.79 1.78
N ASP A 244 1.13 10.14 1.88
CA ASP A 244 1.63 9.21 0.86
C ASP A 244 0.96 7.82 0.89
N ASP A 245 0.37 7.45 2.02
CA ASP A 245 -0.27 6.15 2.29
C ASP A 245 -1.73 6.05 1.83
N LYS A 246 -2.39 7.19 1.55
CA LYS A 246 -3.78 7.24 1.08
C LYS A 246 -3.90 6.98 -0.40
N ILE A 247 -5.03 6.43 -0.83
CA ILE A 247 -5.31 6.16 -2.25
C ILE A 247 -5.89 7.42 -2.91
N ILE A 248 -5.45 7.72 -4.14
CA ILE A 248 -6.05 8.73 -5.00
C ILE A 248 -6.47 8.05 -6.32
N GLY A 249 -7.78 7.92 -6.52
CA GLY A 249 -8.39 7.49 -7.77
C GLY A 249 -8.80 8.67 -8.64
N VAL A 250 -8.64 8.54 -9.95
CA VAL A 250 -9.04 9.59 -10.91
C VAL A 250 -9.99 9.05 -11.96
N THR A 251 -11.14 9.70 -12.16
CA THR A 251 -12.00 9.42 -13.33
C THR A 251 -11.34 9.91 -14.61
N THR A 252 -11.33 9.09 -15.65
CA THR A 252 -10.75 9.36 -16.97
C THR A 252 -11.73 8.97 -18.07
N ARG A 253 -11.61 9.59 -19.25
CA ARG A 253 -12.49 9.36 -20.41
C ARG A 253 -11.74 8.89 -21.65
N ASP A 254 -10.42 9.00 -21.65
CA ASP A 254 -9.53 8.66 -22.75
C ASP A 254 -8.11 8.34 -22.28
N LEU A 255 -7.29 7.89 -23.23
CA LEU A 255 -5.91 7.48 -22.98
C LEU A 255 -5.04 8.63 -22.48
N GLU A 256 -5.25 9.84 -22.99
CA GLU A 256 -4.44 11.00 -22.63
C GLU A 256 -4.72 11.44 -21.19
N GLN A 257 -5.99 11.48 -20.78
CA GLN A 257 -6.38 11.71 -19.38
C GLN A 257 -5.82 10.62 -18.46
N ALA A 258 -5.83 9.36 -18.89
CA ALA A 258 -5.31 8.25 -18.12
C ALA A 258 -3.79 8.35 -17.91
N LYS A 259 -3.02 8.59 -18.97
CA LYS A 259 -1.57 8.81 -18.89
C LYS A 259 -1.23 10.04 -18.05
N LYS A 260 -1.99 11.12 -18.19
CA LYS A 260 -1.82 12.32 -17.38
C LYS A 260 -2.06 12.03 -15.90
N ALA A 261 -3.15 11.33 -15.55
CA ALA A 261 -3.45 10.98 -14.17
C ALA A 261 -2.35 10.11 -13.54
N GLU A 262 -1.81 9.13 -14.28
CA GLU A 262 -0.66 8.34 -13.84
C GLU A 262 0.58 9.21 -13.59
N LYS A 263 0.93 10.07 -14.56
CA LYS A 263 2.06 11.00 -14.43
C LYS A 263 1.91 11.94 -13.24
N ASP A 264 0.69 12.39 -12.97
CA ASP A 264 0.36 13.30 -11.86
C ASP A 264 0.33 12.58 -10.49
N GLY A 265 0.47 11.25 -10.46
CA GLY A 265 0.63 10.45 -9.24
C GLY A 265 -0.67 9.81 -8.71
N ALA A 266 -1.65 9.56 -9.58
CA ALA A 266 -2.83 8.77 -9.22
C ALA A 266 -2.43 7.32 -8.90
N ASP A 267 -3.07 6.71 -7.91
CA ASP A 267 -2.82 5.31 -7.55
C ASP A 267 -3.66 4.33 -8.39
N TYR A 268 -4.77 4.80 -8.96
CA TYR A 268 -5.54 4.09 -9.98
C TYR A 268 -6.35 5.08 -10.81
N VAL A 269 -6.80 4.65 -11.99
CA VAL A 269 -7.77 5.40 -12.79
C VAL A 269 -9.05 4.61 -12.95
N SER A 270 -10.17 5.30 -13.10
CA SER A 270 -11.40 4.69 -13.58
C SER A 270 -11.71 5.17 -14.99
N LEU A 271 -11.98 4.24 -15.91
CA LEU A 271 -12.38 4.54 -17.28
C LEU A 271 -13.87 4.22 -17.45
N GLY A 272 -14.65 5.21 -17.87
CA GLY A 272 -16.06 4.98 -18.18
C GLY A 272 -16.83 6.18 -18.74
N PRO A 273 -18.12 6.00 -19.09
CA PRO A 273 -18.84 4.73 -19.02
C PRO A 273 -18.35 3.73 -20.09
N ILE A 274 -18.16 2.45 -19.77
CA ILE A 274 -17.74 1.43 -20.75
C ILE A 274 -18.92 1.01 -21.63
N PHE A 275 -20.08 0.77 -21.01
CA PHE A 275 -21.34 0.50 -21.68
C PHE A 275 -22.35 1.61 -21.39
N LYS A 276 -23.46 1.66 -22.15
CA LYS A 276 -24.53 2.64 -21.93
C LYS A 276 -25.06 2.53 -20.50
N THR A 277 -25.26 3.67 -19.83
CA THR A 277 -25.72 3.67 -18.43
C THR A 277 -26.65 4.85 -18.12
N PRO A 278 -27.75 4.63 -17.38
CA PRO A 278 -28.62 5.70 -16.91
C PRO A 278 -27.94 6.64 -15.89
N SER A 279 -26.85 6.22 -15.24
CA SER A 279 -26.17 7.05 -14.23
C SER A 279 -25.37 8.23 -14.82
N LYS A 280 -25.17 8.25 -16.14
CA LYS A 280 -24.53 9.33 -16.89
C LYS A 280 -25.24 9.51 -18.24
N PRO A 281 -26.46 10.06 -18.26
CA PRO A 281 -27.22 10.24 -19.50
C PRO A 281 -26.47 11.18 -20.45
N GLY A 282 -26.53 10.89 -21.75
CA GLY A 282 -25.86 11.71 -22.80
C GLY A 282 -24.35 11.50 -22.96
N VAL A 283 -23.74 10.59 -22.21
CA VAL A 283 -22.31 10.27 -22.38
C VAL A 283 -22.15 9.00 -23.20
N GLU A 284 -21.53 9.13 -24.38
CA GLU A 284 -21.22 8.00 -25.25
C GLU A 284 -20.34 6.94 -24.55
N PRO A 285 -20.70 5.65 -24.64
CA PRO A 285 -19.89 4.55 -24.12
C PRO A 285 -18.50 4.53 -24.75
N ARG A 286 -17.50 4.15 -23.96
CA ARG A 286 -16.11 4.05 -24.42
C ARG A 286 -15.79 2.72 -25.07
N GLY A 287 -16.55 1.67 -24.73
CA GLY A 287 -16.39 0.33 -25.25
C GLY A 287 -15.11 -0.38 -24.79
N VAL A 288 -15.08 -1.68 -25.03
CA VAL A 288 -13.99 -2.58 -24.59
C VAL A 288 -12.68 -2.36 -25.36
N LYS A 289 -12.74 -1.91 -26.62
CA LYS A 289 -11.55 -1.61 -27.42
C LYS A 289 -10.71 -0.49 -26.78
N LYS A 290 -11.35 0.60 -26.36
CA LYS A 290 -10.68 1.72 -25.69
C LYS A 290 -10.17 1.32 -24.30
N LEU A 291 -10.93 0.48 -23.58
CA LEU A 291 -10.48 -0.07 -22.30
C LEU A 291 -9.18 -0.87 -22.45
N ALA A 292 -9.10 -1.78 -23.43
CA ALA A 292 -7.89 -2.57 -23.69
C ALA A 292 -6.67 -1.68 -24.00
N GLN A 293 -6.86 -0.61 -24.78
CA GLN A 293 -5.79 0.36 -25.06
C GLN A 293 -5.27 1.04 -23.79
N VAL A 294 -6.17 1.46 -22.89
CA VAL A 294 -5.79 2.11 -21.63
C VAL A 294 -5.09 1.12 -20.69
N VAL A 295 -5.61 -0.11 -20.55
CA VAL A 295 -4.99 -1.16 -19.73
C VAL A 295 -3.57 -1.47 -20.19
N LYS A 296 -3.34 -1.59 -21.50
CA LYS A 296 -2.01 -1.87 -22.05
C LYS A 296 -1.02 -0.72 -21.82
N ALA A 297 -1.50 0.52 -21.75
CA ALA A 297 -0.65 1.70 -21.71
C ALA A 297 -0.22 2.13 -20.30
N LEU A 298 -0.98 1.78 -19.27
CA LEU A 298 -0.72 2.20 -17.89
C LEU A 298 0.02 1.13 -17.08
N ARG A 299 0.77 1.58 -16.08
CA ARG A 299 1.41 0.75 -15.05
C ARG A 299 0.60 0.72 -13.76
N ILE A 300 -0.25 1.73 -13.53
CA ILE A 300 -1.20 1.75 -12.42
C ILE A 300 -2.50 1.00 -12.76
N PRO A 301 -3.23 0.48 -11.74
CA PRO A 301 -4.51 -0.18 -11.95
C PRO A 301 -5.54 0.66 -12.71
N VAL A 302 -6.25 0.01 -13.62
CA VAL A 302 -7.41 0.56 -14.34
C VAL A 302 -8.68 -0.11 -13.82
N VAL A 303 -9.68 0.69 -13.46
CA VAL A 303 -11.01 0.25 -13.04
C VAL A 303 -12.03 0.61 -14.11
N ALA A 304 -12.58 -0.39 -14.78
CA ALA A 304 -13.69 -0.21 -15.72
C ALA A 304 -14.98 0.18 -14.97
N ILE A 305 -15.73 1.18 -15.44
CA ILE A 305 -17.01 1.54 -14.82
C ILE A 305 -18.06 1.92 -15.88
N GLY A 306 -19.33 1.70 -15.55
CA GLY A 306 -20.48 2.21 -16.31
C GLY A 306 -21.14 1.14 -17.14
N GLY A 307 -22.37 0.78 -16.75
CA GLY A 307 -23.20 -0.22 -17.44
C GLY A 307 -22.70 -1.67 -17.31
N ILE A 308 -21.81 -1.96 -16.35
CA ILE A 308 -21.24 -3.29 -16.14
C ILE A 308 -22.18 -4.12 -15.25
N ASP A 309 -22.47 -5.34 -15.68
CA ASP A 309 -23.26 -6.35 -14.95
C ASP A 309 -22.84 -7.78 -15.34
N GLN A 310 -23.58 -8.78 -14.86
CA GLN A 310 -23.25 -10.19 -15.06
C GLN A 310 -23.24 -10.61 -16.54
N SER A 311 -24.01 -9.94 -17.40
CA SER A 311 -24.11 -10.28 -18.83
C SER A 311 -22.89 -9.84 -19.64
N ASN A 312 -22.17 -8.81 -19.19
CA ASN A 312 -21.11 -8.17 -19.98
C ASN A 312 -19.75 -8.08 -19.27
N VAL A 313 -19.65 -8.41 -17.98
CA VAL A 313 -18.39 -8.38 -17.21
C VAL A 313 -17.28 -9.21 -17.85
N LYS A 314 -17.61 -10.36 -18.48
CA LYS A 314 -16.61 -11.18 -19.18
C LYS A 314 -15.94 -10.44 -20.35
N GLN A 315 -16.65 -9.53 -21.01
CA GLN A 315 -16.05 -8.70 -22.06
C GLN A 315 -15.07 -7.68 -21.50
N VAL A 316 -15.31 -7.19 -20.28
CA VAL A 316 -14.38 -6.30 -19.56
C VAL A 316 -13.12 -7.08 -19.19
N LEU A 317 -13.26 -8.26 -18.58
CA LEU A 317 -12.14 -9.12 -18.19
C LEU A 317 -11.29 -9.54 -19.40
N GLY A 318 -11.93 -9.82 -20.54
CA GLY A 318 -11.25 -10.15 -21.81
C GLY A 318 -10.35 -9.04 -22.37
N THR A 319 -10.40 -7.82 -21.83
CA THR A 319 -9.47 -6.72 -22.20
C THR A 319 -8.16 -6.74 -21.41
N GLY A 320 -8.01 -7.65 -20.45
CA GLY A 320 -6.95 -7.61 -19.43
C GLY A 320 -7.27 -6.71 -18.24
N CYS A 321 -8.41 -5.99 -18.25
CA CYS A 321 -8.87 -5.22 -17.11
C CYS A 321 -9.42 -6.17 -16.03
N SER A 322 -8.64 -6.43 -14.99
CA SER A 322 -9.05 -7.30 -13.88
C SER A 322 -9.97 -6.61 -12.86
N ARG A 323 -10.19 -5.30 -12.96
CA ARG A 323 -10.91 -4.50 -11.96
C ARG A 323 -12.07 -3.74 -12.58
N PHE A 324 -13.23 -3.81 -11.94
CA PHE A 324 -14.41 -3.08 -12.40
C PHE A 324 -15.26 -2.59 -11.24
N ALA A 325 -15.99 -1.52 -11.49
CA ALA A 325 -16.89 -0.89 -10.55
C ALA A 325 -18.34 -0.99 -11.00
N VAL A 326 -19.22 -1.25 -10.04
CA VAL A 326 -20.66 -1.37 -10.24
C VAL A 326 -21.42 -0.46 -9.28
N ILE A 327 -22.62 -0.06 -9.70
CA ILE A 327 -23.59 0.66 -8.86
C ILE A 327 -24.89 -0.15 -8.88
N ARG A 328 -25.67 0.00 -9.95
CA ARG A 328 -27.05 -0.49 -10.05
C ARG A 328 -27.14 -2.02 -10.15
N ALA A 329 -26.16 -2.68 -10.77
CA ALA A 329 -26.12 -4.14 -10.89
C ALA A 329 -26.19 -4.84 -9.53
N VAL A 330 -25.74 -4.16 -8.46
CA VAL A 330 -25.79 -4.64 -7.08
C VAL A 330 -26.93 -3.96 -6.32
N LEU A 331 -26.98 -2.62 -6.31
CA LEU A 331 -27.91 -1.87 -5.45
C LEU A 331 -29.39 -1.99 -5.83
N LYS A 332 -29.71 -2.29 -7.10
CA LYS A 332 -31.10 -2.52 -7.55
C LYS A 332 -31.53 -3.99 -7.35
N HIS A 333 -30.59 -4.90 -7.12
CA HIS A 333 -30.91 -6.32 -7.02
C HIS A 333 -31.65 -6.64 -5.72
N LYS A 334 -32.65 -7.53 -5.76
CA LYS A 334 -33.41 -7.95 -4.55
C LYS A 334 -32.51 -8.53 -3.46
N SER A 335 -31.40 -9.16 -3.86
CA SER A 335 -30.34 -9.66 -2.98
C SER A 335 -28.97 -9.16 -3.45
N PRO A 336 -28.49 -8.01 -2.98
CA PRO A 336 -27.21 -7.44 -3.44
C PRO A 336 -26.01 -8.36 -3.17
N ALA A 337 -26.01 -9.07 -2.03
CA ALA A 337 -24.95 -10.03 -1.71
C ALA A 337 -24.87 -11.18 -2.74
N SER A 338 -26.01 -11.69 -3.20
CA SER A 338 -26.04 -12.71 -4.26
C SER A 338 -25.53 -12.17 -5.60
N ALA A 339 -25.91 -10.93 -5.96
CA ALA A 339 -25.43 -10.30 -7.18
C ALA A 339 -23.90 -10.13 -7.19
N ILE A 340 -23.31 -9.76 -6.05
CA ILE A 340 -21.86 -9.67 -5.88
C ILE A 340 -21.18 -11.02 -6.10
N LYS A 341 -21.67 -12.09 -5.45
CA LYS A 341 -21.09 -13.43 -5.61
C LYS A 341 -21.09 -13.87 -7.07
N LYS A 342 -22.13 -13.53 -7.83
CA LYS A 342 -22.23 -13.82 -9.27
C LYS A 342 -21.29 -12.99 -10.15
N LEU A 343 -20.84 -11.83 -9.67
CA LEU A 343 -19.91 -10.93 -10.36
C LEU A 343 -18.44 -11.25 -10.02
N GLN A 344 -18.18 -11.94 -8.93
CA GLN A 344 -16.85 -12.45 -8.58
C GLN A 344 -16.56 -13.70 -9.43
N ILE A 345 -16.20 -13.45 -10.70
CA ILE A 345 -15.82 -14.47 -11.69
C ILE A 345 -14.31 -14.73 -11.61
#